data_AF-A0A5J4VJM6-F1
#
_entry.id   AF-A0A5J4VJM6-F1
#
_cell.length_a   1.000
_cell.length_b   1.000
_cell.length_c   1.000
_cell.angle_alpha   90.00
_cell.angle_beta   90.00
_cell.angle_gamma   90.00
#
_symmetry.space_group_name_H-M   'P 1'
#
loop_
_entity.id
_entity.type
_entity.pdbx_description
1 polymer ?
#
loop_
_entity_poly.entity_id
_entity_poly.type
_entity_poly.pdbx_seq_one_letter_code
_entity_poly.pdbx_strand_id
1 'polypeptide(L)'
;MLQLFLNVLADFGLAQKLASKSYLHAAGTQNYSAPETEQNKMTTESDVWSIGVIIIEVITGIHPFQGLTQQQTLTNIANGKYKAFPDYIQGELRMMLEAMISWDYKKRPTVKSLLQTETMQLVRMIEKSKQQKESEQEKEQMNKRMNELEMKVRSLEVEKESEKQKKIKEKRDKEKAMAEKDQEKRRADSAVTEKDRLQVELNRERTEKYQEKRRADSAQVELIRERTEKDQEKRRADLAVSDKDRLQVELNRAFTQKDQEKQRANNAEELTRIFQSQVETTQSEVTRLSSEVRRLNQVLQIRETVPSTPKAQLKQTPLPAPKPKQSLMKVTSSAQAITVNLQVPSGMHGYKDANSFIHDNSRTFCTISTETIISEGIVYYESVFEKHDENSVFGIGIADSSVVFKPNKGPSADGNKGKTVIYWSHGDLYHINFGPYNQGFRCEQRIGAEVNMICRPRRLMFFVEDVEQENYIVNIPEAIRFWSYILAPNSSFTVTRFERRSSSSAHGVTGSIALDWGKEWPKEDDSDESDV
;
A
#
# COMPACT_ATOMS: atom_id res chain seq x y z
N MET A 1 59.24 -18.39 -5.21
CA MET A 1 58.01 -18.33 -6.03
C MET A 1 58.38 -18.79 -7.43
N LEU A 2 58.05 -20.03 -7.80
CA LEU A 2 58.22 -20.55 -9.16
C LEU A 2 56.89 -21.18 -9.54
N GLN A 3 56.12 -20.46 -10.35
CA GLN A 3 54.79 -20.88 -10.78
C GLN A 3 54.99 -21.90 -11.91
N LEU A 4 54.66 -23.16 -11.64
CA LEU A 4 54.73 -24.23 -12.63
C LEU A 4 53.69 -23.95 -13.71
N PHE A 5 54.15 -23.47 -14.87
CA PHE A 5 53.32 -23.38 -16.06
C PHE A 5 52.84 -24.78 -16.44
N LEU A 6 51.53 -24.93 -16.61
CA LEU A 6 50.94 -26.16 -17.12
C LEU A 6 51.28 -26.25 -18.61
N ASN A 7 52.27 -27.07 -18.96
CA ASN A 7 52.76 -27.20 -20.33
C ASN A 7 51.70 -27.90 -21.21
N VAL A 8 50.89 -27.10 -21.91
CA VAL A 8 49.90 -27.56 -22.87
C VAL A 8 50.57 -27.79 -24.22
N LEU A 9 50.46 -29.01 -24.76
CA LEU A 9 50.80 -29.28 -26.16
C LEU A 9 49.74 -28.64 -27.06
N ALA A 10 50.18 -27.81 -28.00
CA ALA A 10 49.37 -27.10 -28.97
C ALA A 10 49.97 -27.25 -30.37
N ASP A 11 49.18 -26.88 -31.39
CA ASP A 11 49.42 -27.13 -32.81
C ASP A 11 49.58 -28.63 -33.18
N PHE A 12 48.44 -29.25 -33.54
CA PHE A 12 48.37 -30.62 -34.04
C PHE A 12 48.40 -30.69 -35.58
N GLY A 13 48.86 -29.65 -36.28
CA GLY A 13 48.79 -29.52 -37.74
C GLY A 13 49.48 -30.63 -38.56
N LEU A 14 50.35 -31.43 -37.94
CA LEU A 14 51.03 -32.58 -38.55
C LEU A 14 50.63 -33.94 -37.93
N ALA A 15 49.67 -33.98 -36.99
CA ALA A 15 49.30 -35.19 -36.27
C ALA A 15 48.41 -36.13 -37.11
N GLN A 16 48.87 -37.35 -37.37
CA GLN A 16 48.17 -38.32 -38.23
C GLN A 16 48.11 -39.73 -37.62
N LYS A 17 47.04 -40.46 -37.91
CA LYS A 17 46.84 -41.84 -37.45
C LYS A 17 47.71 -42.82 -38.26
N LEU A 18 48.68 -43.47 -37.59
CA LEU A 18 49.66 -44.45 -38.11
C LEU A 18 49.13 -45.55 -39.04
N ALA A 19 47.83 -45.82 -39.07
CA ALA A 19 47.22 -46.80 -39.97
C ALA A 19 47.16 -46.34 -41.45
N SER A 20 47.29 -45.04 -41.72
CA SER A 20 47.20 -44.47 -43.07
C SER A 20 48.60 -44.28 -43.71
N LYS A 21 48.90 -45.06 -44.76
CA LYS A 21 50.15 -44.94 -45.55
C LYS A 21 50.16 -43.73 -46.52
N SER A 22 49.56 -42.61 -46.10
CA SER A 22 49.60 -41.34 -46.83
C SER A 22 50.64 -40.43 -46.20
N TYR A 23 51.77 -40.26 -46.88
CA TYR A 23 52.92 -39.49 -46.40
C TYR A 23 52.70 -37.98 -46.59
N LEU A 24 52.89 -37.20 -45.53
CA LEU A 24 52.83 -35.73 -45.59
C LEU A 24 54.14 -35.14 -46.12
N HIS A 25 54.05 -34.12 -46.97
CA HIS A 25 55.19 -33.22 -47.24
C HIS A 25 55.41 -32.33 -46.02
N ALA A 26 56.57 -32.46 -45.37
CA ALA A 26 56.91 -31.76 -44.14
C ALA A 26 57.29 -30.28 -44.39
N ALA A 27 56.30 -29.43 -44.65
CA ALA A 27 56.43 -27.98 -44.64
C ALA A 27 56.42 -27.43 -43.20
N GLY A 28 57.36 -27.89 -42.36
CA GLY A 28 57.50 -27.51 -40.95
C GLY A 28 58.93 -27.11 -40.59
N THR A 29 59.16 -26.79 -39.31
CA THR A 29 60.49 -26.36 -38.81
C THR A 29 61.49 -27.52 -38.77
N GLN A 30 62.13 -27.77 -39.91
CA GLN A 30 63.02 -28.91 -40.20
C GLN A 30 64.14 -29.15 -39.14
N ASN A 31 64.52 -28.13 -38.38
CA ASN A 31 65.55 -28.24 -37.33
C ASN A 31 65.23 -29.32 -36.28
N TYR A 32 63.96 -29.52 -35.94
CA TYR A 32 63.53 -30.52 -34.95
C TYR A 32 63.30 -31.91 -35.56
N SER A 33 63.24 -32.01 -36.89
CA SER A 33 62.91 -33.25 -37.59
C SER A 33 64.05 -34.27 -37.51
N ALA A 34 63.70 -35.54 -37.44
CA ALA A 34 64.67 -36.62 -37.32
C ALA A 34 65.31 -36.97 -38.69
N PRO A 35 66.56 -37.48 -38.75
CA PRO A 35 67.29 -37.68 -40.01
C PRO A 35 66.58 -38.59 -41.03
N GLU A 36 65.78 -39.56 -40.56
CA GLU A 36 65.00 -40.45 -41.42
C GLU A 36 63.76 -39.80 -42.07
N THR A 37 63.32 -38.63 -41.57
CA THR A 37 62.11 -37.97 -42.06
C THR A 37 62.26 -37.40 -43.47
N GLU A 38 63.49 -37.07 -43.92
CA GLU A 38 63.80 -36.71 -45.31
C GLU A 38 63.43 -37.84 -46.30
N GLN A 39 63.36 -39.09 -45.83
CA GLN A 39 62.89 -40.23 -46.63
C GLN A 39 61.35 -40.40 -46.61
N ASN A 40 60.61 -39.35 -46.21
CA ASN A 40 59.16 -39.35 -45.99
C ASN A 40 58.68 -40.42 -44.99
N LYS A 41 59.46 -40.69 -43.93
CA LYS A 41 59.13 -41.66 -42.87
C LYS A 41 59.16 -40.99 -41.50
N MET A 42 58.02 -40.46 -41.07
CA MET A 42 57.78 -40.16 -39.65
C MET A 42 57.33 -41.44 -38.93
N THR A 43 57.93 -41.73 -37.79
CA THR A 43 57.55 -42.84 -36.90
C THR A 43 57.54 -42.38 -35.44
N THR A 44 57.11 -43.26 -34.53
CA THR A 44 57.20 -43.03 -33.08
C THR A 44 58.62 -42.75 -32.58
N GLU A 45 59.64 -43.16 -33.33
CA GLU A 45 61.05 -42.90 -33.03
C GLU A 45 61.46 -41.49 -33.51
N SER A 46 60.78 -40.92 -34.51
CA SER A 46 60.94 -39.53 -34.93
C SER A 46 60.36 -38.55 -33.90
N ASP A 47 59.26 -38.92 -33.23
CA ASP A 47 58.70 -38.16 -32.11
C ASP A 47 59.69 -38.14 -30.92
N VAL A 48 60.27 -39.29 -30.58
CA VAL A 48 61.29 -39.41 -29.52
C VAL A 48 62.52 -38.54 -29.80
N TRP A 49 62.98 -38.50 -31.05
CA TRP A 49 64.05 -37.57 -31.47
C TRP A 49 63.63 -36.10 -31.26
N SER A 50 62.45 -35.73 -31.74
CA SER A 50 61.95 -34.35 -31.68
C SER A 50 61.84 -33.86 -30.22
N ILE A 51 61.30 -34.70 -29.35
CA ILE A 51 61.25 -34.46 -27.90
C ILE A 51 62.66 -34.37 -27.30
N GLY A 52 63.59 -35.25 -27.73
CA GLY A 52 64.99 -35.22 -27.30
C GLY A 52 65.67 -33.90 -27.64
N VAL A 53 65.53 -33.42 -28.88
CA VAL A 53 66.04 -32.10 -29.32
C VAL A 53 65.47 -30.98 -28.45
N ILE A 54 64.16 -30.95 -28.21
CA ILE A 54 63.49 -29.94 -27.39
C ILE A 54 64.00 -29.97 -25.93
N ILE A 55 64.13 -31.14 -25.31
CA ILE A 55 64.61 -31.24 -23.92
C ILE A 55 66.07 -30.75 -23.83
N ILE A 56 66.94 -31.10 -24.78
CA ILE A 56 68.33 -30.62 -24.80
C ILE A 56 68.38 -29.10 -24.96
N GLU A 57 67.57 -28.53 -25.86
CA GLU A 57 67.52 -27.08 -26.06
C GLU A 57 66.95 -26.34 -24.84
N VAL A 58 65.92 -26.87 -24.17
CA VAL A 58 65.39 -26.32 -22.91
C VAL A 58 66.42 -26.37 -21.77
N ILE A 59 67.21 -27.44 -21.68
CA ILE A 59 68.22 -27.61 -20.63
C ILE A 59 69.47 -26.75 -20.89
N THR A 60 69.86 -26.54 -22.16
CA THR A 60 71.12 -25.85 -22.52
C THR A 60 70.95 -24.42 -23.05
N GLY A 61 69.74 -24.02 -23.41
CA GLY A 61 69.46 -22.79 -24.17
C GLY A 61 69.94 -22.83 -25.63
N ILE A 62 70.35 -24.00 -26.14
CA ILE A 62 71.06 -24.15 -27.41
C ILE A 62 70.58 -25.40 -28.16
N HIS A 63 70.01 -25.22 -29.36
CA HIS A 63 69.65 -26.34 -30.23
C HIS A 63 70.87 -27.28 -30.50
N PRO A 64 70.76 -28.61 -30.23
CA PRO A 64 71.91 -29.51 -30.21
C PRO A 64 72.70 -29.60 -31.51
N PHE A 65 72.04 -29.47 -32.67
CA PHE A 65 72.67 -29.56 -34.00
C PHE A 65 73.00 -28.19 -34.62
N GLN A 66 72.83 -27.08 -33.89
CA GLN A 66 72.96 -25.72 -34.44
C GLN A 66 74.32 -25.45 -35.10
N GLY A 67 74.30 -25.16 -36.41
CA GLY A 67 75.41 -24.57 -37.16
C GLY A 67 75.32 -23.03 -37.25
N LEU A 68 76.24 -22.42 -37.99
CA LEU A 68 76.27 -20.99 -38.28
C LEU A 68 75.19 -20.56 -39.29
N THR A 69 74.66 -21.51 -40.07
CA THR A 69 73.56 -21.32 -41.03
C THR A 69 72.53 -22.44 -40.88
N GLN A 70 71.30 -22.21 -41.35
CA GLN A 70 70.26 -23.25 -41.37
C GLN A 70 70.71 -24.50 -42.15
N GLN A 71 71.32 -24.33 -43.32
CA GLN A 71 71.86 -25.44 -44.11
C GLN A 71 72.94 -26.22 -43.33
N GLN A 72 73.77 -25.56 -42.53
CA GLN A 72 74.74 -26.25 -41.67
C GLN A 72 74.04 -27.00 -40.51
N THR A 73 72.98 -26.46 -39.93
CA THR A 73 72.15 -27.17 -38.93
C THR A 73 71.53 -28.44 -39.51
N LEU A 74 70.93 -28.37 -40.71
CA LEU A 74 70.38 -29.53 -41.41
C LEU A 74 71.49 -30.54 -41.77
N THR A 75 72.65 -30.07 -42.22
CA THR A 75 73.83 -30.92 -42.48
C THR A 75 74.30 -31.63 -41.19
N ASN A 76 74.28 -30.94 -40.04
CA ASN A 76 74.62 -31.53 -38.75
C ASN A 76 73.60 -32.62 -38.33
N ILE A 77 72.30 -32.38 -38.53
CA ILE A 77 71.23 -33.38 -38.28
C ILE A 77 71.43 -34.61 -39.16
N ALA A 78 71.54 -34.42 -40.47
CA ALA A 78 71.71 -35.49 -41.45
C ALA A 78 72.95 -36.36 -41.19
N ASN A 79 74.03 -35.80 -40.62
CA ASN A 79 75.25 -36.51 -40.23
C ASN A 79 75.31 -36.91 -38.74
N GLY A 80 74.25 -36.69 -37.95
CA GLY A 80 74.21 -37.05 -36.52
C GLY A 80 75.17 -36.26 -35.62
N LYS A 81 75.64 -35.09 -36.07
CA LYS A 81 76.69 -34.29 -35.41
C LYS A 81 76.11 -33.24 -34.47
N TYR A 82 75.84 -33.62 -33.23
CA TYR A 82 75.42 -32.69 -32.16
C TYR A 82 76.63 -32.05 -31.44
N LYS A 83 76.37 -30.94 -30.73
CA LYS A 83 77.31 -30.28 -29.82
C LYS A 83 77.51 -31.13 -28.56
N ALA A 84 78.75 -31.20 -28.04
CA ALA A 84 79.02 -31.92 -26.80
C ALA A 84 78.18 -31.38 -25.63
N PHE A 85 77.66 -32.28 -24.79
CA PHE A 85 76.86 -31.92 -23.62
C PHE A 85 77.69 -31.16 -22.57
N PRO A 86 77.19 -30.04 -22.00
CA PRO A 86 77.82 -29.35 -20.88
C PRO A 86 77.96 -30.23 -19.63
N ASP A 87 78.97 -29.94 -18.80
CA ASP A 87 79.35 -30.78 -17.65
C ASP A 87 78.27 -30.97 -16.58
N TYR A 88 77.19 -30.18 -16.57
CA TYR A 88 76.05 -30.39 -15.67
C TYR A 88 75.05 -31.46 -16.15
N ILE A 89 75.18 -31.95 -17.39
CA ILE A 89 74.36 -33.03 -17.93
C ILE A 89 75.16 -34.34 -17.79
N GLN A 90 74.92 -35.07 -16.71
CA GLN A 90 75.64 -36.30 -16.36
C GLN A 90 74.70 -37.49 -16.13
N GLY A 91 75.29 -38.67 -15.89
CA GLY A 91 74.58 -39.86 -15.39
C GLY A 91 73.47 -40.36 -16.31
N GLU A 92 72.38 -40.86 -15.70
CA GLU A 92 71.23 -41.41 -16.43
C GLU A 92 70.59 -40.39 -17.37
N LEU A 93 70.45 -39.13 -16.96
CA LEU A 93 69.90 -38.06 -17.81
C LEU A 93 70.72 -37.88 -19.08
N ARG A 94 72.06 -37.90 -19.00
CA ARG A 94 72.92 -37.81 -20.18
C ARG A 94 72.71 -38.98 -21.12
N MET A 95 72.75 -40.21 -20.59
CA MET A 95 72.55 -41.43 -21.39
C MET A 95 71.14 -41.48 -22.03
N MET A 96 70.13 -40.97 -21.32
CA MET A 96 68.76 -40.84 -21.82
C MET A 96 68.70 -39.91 -23.04
N LEU A 97 69.29 -38.71 -22.93
CA LEU A 97 69.29 -37.72 -24.02
C LEU A 97 70.13 -38.19 -25.21
N GLU A 98 71.32 -38.75 -24.98
CA GLU A 98 72.16 -39.37 -26.02
C GLU A 98 71.42 -40.49 -26.79
N ALA A 99 70.61 -41.30 -26.10
CA ALA A 99 69.79 -42.33 -26.73
C ALA A 99 68.58 -41.77 -27.51
N MET A 100 67.95 -40.70 -27.02
CA MET A 100 66.81 -40.05 -27.70
C MET A 100 67.24 -39.39 -29.02
N ILE A 101 68.39 -38.71 -29.07
CA ILE A 101 68.95 -38.14 -30.30
C ILE A 101 69.92 -39.08 -31.04
N SER A 102 69.74 -40.40 -30.91
CA SER A 102 70.44 -41.37 -31.74
C SER A 102 70.10 -41.19 -33.23
N TRP A 103 71.10 -41.01 -34.08
CA TRP A 103 70.92 -40.96 -35.54
C TRP A 103 70.24 -42.22 -36.08
N ASP A 104 70.64 -43.41 -35.59
CA ASP A 104 69.95 -44.66 -35.88
C ASP A 104 68.64 -44.73 -35.08
N TYR A 105 67.51 -44.57 -35.77
CA TYR A 105 66.17 -44.60 -35.20
C TYR A 105 65.87 -45.88 -34.42
N LYS A 106 66.46 -47.03 -34.80
CA LYS A 106 66.24 -48.33 -34.13
C LYS A 106 66.90 -48.43 -32.75
N LYS A 107 67.84 -47.53 -32.45
CA LYS A 107 68.48 -47.42 -31.13
C LYS A 107 67.77 -46.43 -30.20
N ARG A 108 66.81 -45.65 -30.70
CA ARG A 108 66.06 -44.71 -29.85
C ARG A 108 65.14 -45.49 -28.90
N PRO A 109 65.08 -45.13 -27.61
CA PRO A 109 64.24 -45.81 -26.64
C PRO A 109 62.76 -45.49 -26.89
N THR A 110 61.87 -46.45 -26.63
CA THR A 110 60.42 -46.15 -26.64
C THR A 110 60.06 -45.22 -25.47
N VAL A 111 59.01 -44.39 -25.63
CA VAL A 111 58.50 -43.53 -24.54
C VAL A 111 58.17 -44.34 -23.28
N LYS A 112 57.68 -45.58 -23.44
CA LYS A 112 57.46 -46.50 -22.31
C LYS A 112 58.75 -46.81 -21.56
N SER A 113 59.84 -47.07 -22.27
CA SER A 113 61.16 -47.31 -21.67
C SER A 113 61.73 -46.07 -21.00
N LEU A 114 61.58 -44.89 -21.62
CA LEU A 114 61.99 -43.60 -21.03
C LEU A 114 61.27 -43.35 -19.71
N LEU A 115 59.96 -43.57 -19.65
CA LEU A 115 59.17 -43.45 -18.42
C LEU A 115 59.52 -44.50 -17.35
N GLN A 116 60.31 -45.54 -17.65
CA GLN A 116 60.75 -46.56 -16.69
C GLN A 116 62.16 -46.28 -16.11
N THR A 117 62.84 -45.22 -16.54
CA THR A 117 64.12 -44.75 -15.97
C THR A 117 63.96 -44.29 -14.52
N GLU A 118 65.04 -44.34 -13.74
CA GLU A 118 65.02 -43.98 -12.31
C GLU A 118 64.64 -42.51 -12.15
N THR A 119 65.25 -41.63 -12.94
CA THR A 119 64.95 -40.19 -13.02
C THR A 119 63.46 -39.92 -13.22
N MET A 120 62.82 -40.61 -14.17
CA MET A 120 61.38 -40.39 -14.46
C MET A 120 60.46 -41.00 -13.40
N GLN A 121 60.84 -42.10 -12.74
CA GLN A 121 60.08 -42.60 -11.59
C GLN A 121 60.22 -41.68 -10.36
N LEU A 122 61.40 -41.10 -10.11
CA LEU A 122 61.62 -40.12 -9.03
C LEU A 122 60.77 -38.85 -9.24
N VAL A 123 60.75 -38.28 -10.45
CA VAL A 123 59.87 -37.15 -10.80
C VAL A 123 58.41 -37.50 -10.51
N ARG A 124 57.95 -38.67 -10.97
CA ARG A 124 56.58 -39.16 -10.76
C ARG A 124 56.22 -39.35 -9.27
N MET A 125 57.17 -39.74 -8.42
CA MET A 125 56.97 -39.82 -6.96
C MET A 125 56.85 -38.43 -6.33
N ILE A 126 57.65 -37.47 -6.77
CA ILE A 126 57.61 -36.07 -6.31
C ILE A 126 56.27 -35.43 -6.69
N GLU A 127 55.79 -35.63 -7.91
CA GLU A 127 54.50 -35.11 -8.39
C GLU A 127 53.33 -35.65 -7.57
N LYS A 128 53.26 -36.98 -7.36
CA LYS A 128 52.25 -37.60 -6.49
C LYS A 128 52.28 -37.02 -5.06
N SER A 129 53.48 -36.82 -4.51
CA SER A 129 53.66 -36.30 -3.15
C SER A 129 53.23 -34.83 -3.01
N LYS A 130 53.26 -34.05 -4.10
CA LYS A 130 52.68 -32.69 -4.13
C LYS A 130 51.16 -32.75 -4.18
N GLN A 131 50.60 -33.47 -5.15
CA GLN A 131 49.15 -33.63 -5.33
C GLN A 131 48.44 -34.15 -4.07
N GLN A 132 49.07 -35.10 -3.35
CA GLN A 132 48.53 -35.58 -2.08
C GLN A 132 48.52 -34.48 -1.00
N LYS A 133 49.62 -33.73 -0.83
CA LYS A 133 49.69 -32.63 0.15
C LYS A 133 48.73 -31.49 -0.16
N GLU A 134 48.57 -31.15 -1.43
CA GLU A 134 47.60 -30.16 -1.92
C GLU A 134 46.17 -30.61 -1.56
N SER A 135 45.82 -31.85 -1.87
CA SER A 135 44.50 -32.43 -1.52
C SER A 135 44.28 -32.64 -0.01
N GLU A 136 45.33 -32.79 0.80
CA GLU A 136 45.25 -32.83 2.26
C GLU A 136 44.99 -31.43 2.84
N GLN A 137 45.68 -30.40 2.33
CA GLN A 137 45.47 -29.00 2.71
C GLN A 137 44.07 -28.50 2.32
N GLU A 138 43.56 -28.85 1.14
CA GLU A 138 42.20 -28.54 0.71
C GLU A 138 41.14 -29.14 1.66
N LYS A 139 41.32 -30.40 2.07
CA LYS A 139 40.43 -31.07 3.03
C LYS A 139 40.47 -30.40 4.41
N GLU A 140 41.66 -30.01 4.90
CA GLU A 140 41.78 -29.34 6.19
C GLU A 140 41.11 -27.94 6.17
N GLN A 141 41.25 -27.19 5.08
CA GLN A 141 40.56 -25.92 4.89
C GLN A 141 39.03 -26.09 4.78
N MET A 142 38.57 -27.11 4.05
CA MET A 142 37.15 -27.42 3.91
C MET A 142 36.52 -27.78 5.27
N ASN A 143 37.17 -28.63 6.07
CA ASN A 143 36.69 -29.01 7.39
C ASN A 143 36.62 -27.81 8.36
N LYS A 144 37.61 -26.91 8.35
CA LYS A 144 37.56 -25.67 9.15
C LYS A 144 36.37 -24.80 8.77
N ARG A 145 36.14 -24.62 7.46
CA ARG A 145 35.01 -23.86 6.93
C ARG A 145 33.65 -24.50 7.25
N MET A 146 33.58 -25.83 7.29
CA MET A 146 32.37 -26.56 7.68
C MET A 146 32.01 -26.29 9.14
N ASN A 147 32.96 -26.46 10.07
CA ASN A 147 32.76 -26.19 11.50
C ASN A 147 32.36 -24.72 11.76
N GLU A 148 32.93 -23.76 11.03
CA GLU A 148 32.51 -22.35 11.11
C GLU A 148 31.06 -22.13 10.65
N LEU A 149 30.61 -22.84 9.62
CA LEU A 149 29.23 -22.75 9.11
C LEU A 149 28.24 -23.40 10.07
N GLU A 150 28.56 -24.58 10.63
CA GLU A 150 27.74 -25.24 11.65
C GLU A 150 27.51 -24.33 12.87
N MET A 151 28.56 -23.67 13.37
CA MET A 151 28.45 -22.71 14.47
C MET A 151 27.60 -21.48 14.11
N LYS A 152 27.69 -20.98 12.87
CA LYS A 152 26.85 -19.87 12.38
C LYS A 152 25.38 -20.28 12.26
N VAL A 153 25.07 -21.44 11.67
CA VAL A 153 23.71 -21.99 11.60
C VAL A 153 23.11 -22.10 12.99
N ARG A 154 23.82 -22.70 13.94
CA ARG A 154 23.36 -22.85 15.33
C ARG A 154 23.09 -21.52 16.03
N SER A 155 23.86 -20.46 15.73
CA SER A 155 23.57 -19.13 16.26
C SER A 155 22.30 -18.49 15.66
N LEU A 156 22.08 -18.66 14.35
CA LEU A 156 20.90 -18.15 13.64
C LEU A 156 19.61 -18.89 14.05
N GLU A 157 19.69 -20.17 14.38
CA GLU A 157 18.57 -20.94 14.94
C GLU A 157 18.10 -20.39 16.29
N VAL A 158 19.04 -20.09 17.19
CA VAL A 158 18.76 -19.47 18.50
C VAL A 158 18.17 -18.07 18.34
N GLU A 159 18.70 -17.28 17.41
CA GLU A 159 18.18 -15.94 17.10
C GLU A 159 16.74 -16.00 16.56
N LYS A 160 16.47 -16.85 15.55
CA LYS A 160 15.13 -17.06 14.98
C LYS A 160 14.09 -17.50 16.02
N GLU A 161 14.44 -18.41 16.93
CA GLU A 161 13.52 -18.82 17.99
C GLU A 161 13.28 -17.69 19.02
N SER A 162 14.31 -16.88 19.32
CA SER A 162 14.14 -15.70 20.19
C SER A 162 13.21 -14.65 19.57
N GLU A 163 13.32 -14.39 18.26
CA GLU A 163 12.40 -13.51 17.53
C GLU A 163 10.96 -14.04 17.56
N LYS A 164 10.80 -15.35 17.33
CA LYS A 164 9.50 -16.02 17.30
C LYS A 164 8.81 -15.91 18.65
N GLN A 165 9.52 -16.10 19.76
CA GLN A 165 8.99 -15.88 21.11
C GLN A 165 8.63 -14.41 21.37
N LYS A 166 9.43 -13.45 20.88
CA LYS A 166 9.10 -12.01 20.94
C LYS A 166 7.82 -11.69 20.16
N LYS A 167 7.69 -12.19 18.92
CA LYS A 167 6.50 -12.03 18.05
C LYS A 167 5.24 -12.64 18.69
N ILE A 168 5.35 -13.80 19.33
CA ILE A 168 4.26 -14.43 20.11
C ILE A 168 3.85 -13.56 21.31
N LYS A 169 4.82 -13.02 22.07
CA LYS A 169 4.53 -12.12 23.20
C LYS A 169 3.82 -10.85 22.74
N GLU A 170 4.32 -10.19 21.70
CA GLU A 170 3.71 -8.98 21.13
C GLU A 170 2.28 -9.22 20.64
N LYS A 171 1.99 -10.36 20.01
CA LYS A 171 0.63 -10.73 19.61
C LYS A 171 -0.30 -10.84 20.83
N ARG A 172 0.11 -11.61 21.85
CA ARG A 172 -0.68 -11.82 23.06
C ARG A 172 -0.94 -10.52 23.84
N ASP A 173 0.05 -9.64 23.89
CA ASP A 173 -0.07 -8.38 24.62
C ASP A 173 -0.93 -7.35 23.81
N LYS A 174 -0.95 -7.42 22.46
CA LYS A 174 -1.93 -6.71 21.60
C LYS A 174 -3.37 -7.23 21.78
N GLU A 175 -3.56 -8.56 21.85
CA GLU A 175 -4.86 -9.20 22.09
C GLU A 175 -5.47 -8.77 23.42
N LYS A 176 -4.66 -8.68 24.49
CA LYS A 176 -5.09 -8.13 25.78
C LYS A 176 -5.57 -6.68 25.69
N ALA A 177 -4.79 -5.81 25.05
CA ALA A 177 -5.15 -4.39 24.90
C ALA A 177 -6.44 -4.21 24.08
N MET A 178 -6.69 -5.07 23.08
CA MET A 178 -7.95 -5.09 22.33
C MET A 178 -9.13 -5.52 23.22
N ALA A 179 -8.97 -6.60 24.01
CA ALA A 179 -10.01 -7.09 24.91
C ALA A 179 -10.36 -6.09 26.03
N GLU A 180 -9.38 -5.37 26.56
CA GLU A 180 -9.59 -4.31 27.55
C GLU A 180 -10.36 -3.13 26.96
N LYS A 181 -9.99 -2.67 25.76
CA LYS A 181 -10.70 -1.62 25.02
C LYS A 181 -12.14 -2.01 24.67
N ASP A 182 -12.38 -3.26 24.29
CA ASP A 182 -13.74 -3.78 24.05
C ASP A 182 -14.56 -3.86 25.36
N GLN A 183 -13.92 -4.18 26.50
CA GLN A 183 -14.58 -4.14 27.80
C GLN A 183 -14.93 -2.70 28.20
N GLU A 184 -14.03 -1.74 27.99
CA GLU A 184 -14.29 -0.31 28.23
C GLU A 184 -15.45 0.20 27.36
N LYS A 185 -15.45 -0.13 26.06
CA LYS A 185 -16.55 0.23 25.15
C LYS A 185 -17.89 -0.33 25.65
N ARG A 186 -17.95 -1.61 26.04
CA ARG A 186 -19.18 -2.22 26.58
C ARG A 186 -19.68 -1.52 27.85
N ARG A 187 -18.77 -1.05 28.72
CA ARG A 187 -19.13 -0.23 29.90
C ARG A 187 -19.71 1.12 29.48
N ALA A 188 -19.12 1.79 28.49
CA ALA A 188 -19.62 3.05 27.95
C ALA A 188 -21.02 2.89 27.30
N ASP A 189 -21.20 1.89 26.45
CA ASP A 189 -22.48 1.59 25.79
C ASP A 189 -23.59 1.29 26.83
N SER A 190 -23.26 0.57 27.90
CA SER A 190 -24.16 0.32 29.03
C SER A 190 -24.51 1.60 29.81
N ALA A 191 -23.54 2.48 30.06
CA ALA A 191 -23.75 3.73 30.78
C ALA A 191 -24.59 4.74 29.97
N VAL A 192 -24.46 4.75 28.64
CA VAL A 192 -25.36 5.52 27.74
C VAL A 192 -26.79 4.98 27.85
N THR A 193 -26.96 3.66 27.78
CA THR A 193 -28.27 3.00 27.89
C THR A 193 -28.98 3.31 29.23
N GLU A 194 -28.23 3.29 30.33
CA GLU A 194 -28.74 3.64 31.66
C GLU A 194 -29.09 5.14 31.77
N LYS A 195 -28.24 6.02 31.24
CA LYS A 195 -28.50 7.47 31.18
C LYS A 195 -29.79 7.78 30.40
N ASP A 196 -29.99 7.16 29.25
CA ASP A 196 -31.18 7.40 28.41
C ASP A 196 -32.45 6.90 29.13
N ARG A 197 -32.39 5.76 29.82
CA ARG A 197 -33.48 5.27 30.69
C ARG A 197 -33.81 6.28 31.80
N LEU A 198 -32.81 6.80 32.51
CA LEU A 198 -33.00 7.82 33.56
C LEU A 198 -33.54 9.14 32.98
N GLN A 199 -33.16 9.50 31.75
CA GLN A 199 -33.65 10.69 31.06
C GLN A 199 -35.13 10.56 30.66
N VAL A 200 -35.59 9.37 30.26
CA VAL A 200 -37.02 9.07 30.03
C VAL A 200 -37.80 9.18 31.34
N GLU A 201 -37.30 8.61 32.43
CA GLU A 201 -37.95 8.65 33.75
C GLU A 201 -38.09 10.10 34.26
N LEU A 202 -37.03 10.90 34.18
CA LEU A 202 -37.05 12.33 34.52
C LEU A 202 -38.04 13.13 33.66
N ASN A 203 -38.22 12.76 32.40
CA ASN A 203 -39.22 13.39 31.52
C ASN A 203 -40.65 12.98 31.87
N ARG A 204 -40.87 11.74 32.35
CA ARG A 204 -42.16 11.30 32.90
C ARG A 204 -42.54 12.12 34.14
N GLU A 205 -41.65 12.18 35.14
CA GLU A 205 -41.87 12.99 36.36
C GLU A 205 -42.18 14.46 36.06
N ARG A 206 -41.42 15.07 35.14
CA ARG A 206 -41.66 16.47 34.73
C ARG A 206 -43.04 16.64 34.13
N THR A 207 -43.46 15.71 33.28
CA THR A 207 -44.78 15.73 32.63
C THR A 207 -45.90 15.58 33.66
N GLU A 208 -45.73 14.70 34.66
CA GLU A 208 -46.68 14.50 35.74
C GLU A 208 -46.81 15.75 36.62
N LYS A 209 -45.69 16.37 37.02
CA LYS A 209 -45.67 17.65 37.76
C LYS A 209 -46.33 18.81 36.96
N TYR A 210 -46.16 18.85 35.64
CA TYR A 210 -46.89 19.80 34.78
C TYR A 210 -48.40 19.52 34.70
N GLN A 211 -48.82 18.26 34.66
CA GLN A 211 -50.24 17.91 34.71
C GLN A 211 -50.87 18.22 36.06
N GLU A 212 -50.19 17.90 37.16
CA GLU A 212 -50.63 18.19 38.53
C GLU A 212 -50.80 19.70 38.73
N LYS A 213 -49.82 20.51 38.32
CA LYS A 213 -49.96 21.98 38.33
C LYS A 213 -51.17 22.43 37.50
N ARG A 214 -51.35 21.93 36.27
CA ARG A 214 -52.52 22.28 35.45
C ARG A 214 -53.86 21.90 36.09
N ARG A 215 -53.92 20.80 36.86
CA ARG A 215 -55.12 20.43 37.64
C ARG A 215 -55.35 21.39 38.79
N ALA A 216 -54.30 21.79 39.52
CA ALA A 216 -54.38 22.79 40.60
C ALA A 216 -54.82 24.17 40.07
N ASP A 217 -54.18 24.66 39.00
CA ASP A 217 -54.54 25.92 38.32
C ASP A 217 -56.02 25.88 37.88
N SER A 218 -56.49 24.76 37.30
CA SER A 218 -57.89 24.59 36.87
C SER A 218 -58.88 24.53 38.03
N ALA A 219 -58.53 23.87 39.14
CA ALA A 219 -59.36 23.83 40.35
C ALA A 219 -59.46 25.20 41.02
N GLN A 220 -58.37 26.00 40.98
CA GLN A 220 -58.39 27.37 41.47
C GLN A 220 -59.30 28.27 40.63
N VAL A 221 -59.33 28.10 39.30
CA VAL A 221 -60.28 28.81 38.42
C VAL A 221 -61.72 28.45 38.77
N GLU A 222 -62.04 27.17 38.97
CA GLU A 222 -63.43 26.77 39.29
C GLU A 222 -63.87 27.24 40.69
N LEU A 223 -62.96 27.28 41.68
CA LEU A 223 -63.21 27.90 42.99
C LEU A 223 -63.48 29.41 42.90
N ILE A 224 -62.76 30.13 42.03
CA ILE A 224 -63.00 31.55 41.75
C ILE A 224 -64.37 31.74 41.08
N ARG A 225 -64.73 30.84 40.15
CA ARG A 225 -66.03 30.82 39.47
C ARG A 225 -67.17 30.59 40.46
N GLU A 226 -67.13 29.52 41.25
CA GLU A 226 -68.12 29.21 42.30
C GLU A 226 -68.34 30.40 43.24
N ARG A 227 -67.25 31.03 43.70
CA ARG A 227 -67.31 32.20 44.57
C ARG A 227 -67.98 33.38 43.88
N THR A 228 -67.68 33.60 42.59
CA THR A 228 -68.29 34.67 41.78
C THR A 228 -69.79 34.42 41.57
N GLU A 229 -70.19 33.17 41.33
CA GLU A 229 -71.60 32.76 41.21
C GLU A 229 -72.35 32.95 42.54
N LYS A 230 -71.77 32.52 43.67
CA LYS A 230 -72.32 32.76 45.03
C LYS A 230 -72.43 34.25 45.37
N ASP A 231 -71.44 35.07 45.02
CA ASP A 231 -71.49 36.53 45.20
C ASP A 231 -72.54 37.18 44.28
N GLN A 232 -72.80 36.64 43.08
CA GLN A 232 -73.92 37.09 42.21
C GLN A 232 -75.28 36.70 42.80
N GLU A 233 -75.43 35.46 43.27
CA GLU A 233 -76.66 34.97 43.89
C GLU A 233 -77.01 35.75 45.17
N LYS A 234 -76.01 36.03 46.03
CA LYS A 234 -76.20 36.91 47.18
C LYS A 234 -76.68 38.30 46.76
N ARG A 235 -76.04 38.93 45.76
CA ARG A 235 -76.49 40.25 45.25
C ARG A 235 -77.93 40.22 44.70
N ARG A 236 -78.37 39.11 44.10
CA ARG A 236 -79.77 38.93 43.67
C ARG A 236 -80.71 38.81 44.87
N ALA A 237 -80.31 38.12 45.94
CA ALA A 237 -81.09 38.04 47.17
C ALA A 237 -81.18 39.41 47.89
N ASP A 238 -80.06 40.14 48.00
CA ASP A 238 -80.01 41.48 48.59
C ASP A 238 -80.92 42.47 47.80
N LEU A 239 -80.91 42.39 46.45
CA LEU A 239 -81.84 43.13 45.57
C LEU A 239 -83.31 42.73 45.81
N ALA A 240 -83.62 41.43 45.88
CA ALA A 240 -84.98 40.94 46.10
C ALA A 240 -85.54 41.35 47.48
N VAL A 241 -84.69 41.46 48.51
CA VAL A 241 -85.07 42.05 49.80
C VAL A 241 -85.38 43.54 49.65
N SER A 242 -84.54 44.30 48.95
CA SER A 242 -84.79 45.73 48.70
C SER A 242 -86.07 46.00 47.88
N ASP A 243 -86.38 45.15 46.89
CA ASP A 243 -87.64 45.23 46.13
C ASP A 243 -88.85 44.85 47.01
N LYS A 244 -88.74 43.81 47.85
CA LYS A 244 -89.76 43.43 48.82
C LYS A 244 -90.06 44.57 49.80
N ASP A 245 -89.03 45.23 50.32
CA ASP A 245 -89.20 46.33 51.27
C ASP A 245 -89.85 47.56 50.59
N ARG A 246 -89.49 47.86 49.32
CA ARG A 246 -90.19 48.89 48.53
C ARG A 246 -91.67 48.54 48.32
N LEU A 247 -91.96 47.30 47.93
CA LEU A 247 -93.34 46.81 47.75
C LEU A 247 -94.14 46.83 49.06
N GLN A 248 -93.52 46.56 50.21
CA GLN A 248 -94.17 46.68 51.52
C GLN A 248 -94.50 48.14 51.86
N VAL A 249 -93.63 49.09 51.53
CA VAL A 249 -93.90 50.53 51.68
C VAL A 249 -95.02 50.98 50.75
N GLU A 250 -95.04 50.54 49.48
CA GLU A 250 -96.12 50.80 48.53
C GLU A 250 -97.45 50.19 49.01
N LEU A 251 -97.45 48.96 49.52
CA LEU A 251 -98.62 48.29 50.07
C LEU A 251 -99.19 49.02 51.30
N ASN A 252 -98.33 49.43 52.24
CA ASN A 252 -98.75 50.21 53.41
C ASN A 252 -99.36 51.57 53.00
N ARG A 253 -98.82 52.19 51.95
CA ARG A 253 -99.33 53.44 51.36
C ARG A 253 -100.69 53.23 50.69
N ALA A 254 -100.89 52.12 49.98
CA ALA A 254 -102.16 51.75 49.38
C ALA A 254 -103.24 51.43 50.43
N PHE A 255 -102.90 50.74 51.52
CA PHE A 255 -103.81 50.57 52.67
C PHE A 255 -104.20 51.93 53.29
N THR A 256 -103.23 52.84 53.47
CA THR A 256 -103.49 54.19 53.98
C THR A 256 -104.43 54.99 53.05
N GLN A 257 -104.24 54.89 51.73
CA GLN A 257 -105.14 55.50 50.75
C GLN A 257 -106.54 54.88 50.80
N LYS A 258 -106.64 53.55 50.90
CA LYS A 258 -107.92 52.83 51.00
C LYS A 258 -108.73 53.22 52.24
N ASP A 259 -108.08 53.41 53.39
CA ASP A 259 -108.76 53.89 54.59
C ASP A 259 -109.15 55.38 54.47
N GLN A 260 -108.34 56.22 53.82
CA GLN A 260 -108.75 57.60 53.49
C GLN A 260 -109.94 57.65 52.52
N GLU A 261 -110.01 56.76 51.53
CA GLU A 261 -111.15 56.62 50.62
C GLU A 261 -112.39 56.09 51.34
N LYS A 262 -112.23 55.14 52.27
CA LYS A 262 -113.32 54.65 53.13
C LYS A 262 -113.84 55.76 54.06
N GLN A 263 -112.95 56.59 54.62
CA GLN A 263 -113.34 57.76 55.41
C GLN A 263 -114.12 58.77 54.54
N ARG A 264 -113.67 59.01 53.30
CA ARG A 264 -114.40 59.84 52.32
C ARG A 264 -115.75 59.26 51.94
N ALA A 265 -115.86 57.93 51.77
CA ALA A 265 -117.11 57.25 51.45
C ALA A 265 -118.13 57.39 52.59
N ASN A 266 -117.72 57.16 53.85
CA ASN A 266 -118.58 57.37 55.01
C ASN A 266 -119.06 58.83 55.10
N ASN A 267 -118.15 59.80 54.94
CA ASN A 267 -118.51 61.22 54.93
C ASN A 267 -119.45 61.58 53.75
N ALA A 268 -119.29 60.91 52.60
CA ALA A 268 -120.17 61.09 51.45
C ALA A 268 -121.55 60.46 51.66
N GLU A 269 -121.66 59.32 52.35
CA GLU A 269 -122.95 58.76 52.77
C GLU A 269 -123.67 59.67 53.77
N GLU A 270 -122.94 60.27 54.72
CA GLU A 270 -123.51 61.23 55.67
C GLU A 270 -123.98 62.51 54.99
N LEU A 271 -123.15 63.09 54.10
CA LEU A 271 -123.55 64.20 53.23
C LEU A 271 -124.74 63.84 52.33
N THR A 272 -124.81 62.63 51.80
CA THR A 272 -125.95 62.15 51.00
C THR A 272 -127.21 62.04 51.85
N ARG A 273 -127.11 61.55 53.09
CA ARG A 273 -128.24 61.42 54.01
C ARG A 273 -128.79 62.78 54.45
N ILE A 274 -127.91 63.74 54.71
CA ILE A 274 -128.27 65.15 54.94
C ILE A 274 -128.93 65.73 53.68
N PHE A 275 -128.30 65.58 52.51
CA PHE A 275 -128.82 66.07 51.23
C PHE A 275 -130.18 65.46 50.89
N GLN A 276 -130.46 64.21 51.26
CA GLN A 276 -131.73 63.55 50.97
C GLN A 276 -132.87 64.09 51.84
N SER A 277 -132.64 64.34 53.13
CA SER A 277 -133.58 65.08 53.99
C SER A 277 -133.78 66.53 53.51
N GLN A 278 -132.71 67.14 52.99
CA GLN A 278 -132.74 68.48 52.42
C GLN A 278 -133.44 68.52 51.05
N VAL A 279 -133.42 67.43 50.27
CA VAL A 279 -134.18 67.26 49.03
C VAL A 279 -135.66 67.03 49.33
N GLU A 280 -136.05 66.31 50.38
CA GLU A 280 -137.47 66.18 50.75
C GLU A 280 -138.09 67.53 51.15
N THR A 281 -137.38 68.33 51.96
CA THR A 281 -137.79 69.71 52.27
C THR A 281 -137.72 70.63 51.03
N THR A 282 -136.68 70.51 50.21
CA THR A 282 -136.55 71.31 48.98
C THR A 282 -137.55 70.89 47.90
N GLN A 283 -138.05 69.66 47.84
CA GLN A 283 -139.07 69.25 46.87
C GLN A 283 -140.43 69.89 47.21
N SER A 284 -140.72 70.08 48.51
CA SER A 284 -141.83 70.92 48.97
C SER A 284 -141.65 72.37 48.51
N GLU A 285 -140.46 72.97 48.70
CA GLU A 285 -140.20 74.34 48.28
C GLU A 285 -140.07 74.54 46.76
N VAL A 286 -139.60 73.55 46.00
CA VAL A 286 -139.51 73.56 44.53
C VAL A 286 -140.90 73.46 43.92
N THR A 287 -141.84 72.77 44.56
CA THR A 287 -143.26 72.85 44.20
C THR A 287 -143.82 74.27 44.42
N ARG A 288 -143.27 75.04 45.37
CA ARG A 288 -143.60 76.45 45.63
C ARG A 288 -142.82 77.46 44.76
N LEU A 289 -141.63 77.09 44.26
CA LEU A 289 -140.67 77.99 43.61
C LEU A 289 -140.38 77.68 42.13
N SER A 290 -140.81 76.55 41.56
CA SER A 290 -140.86 76.36 40.11
C SER A 290 -141.92 77.24 39.43
N SER A 291 -142.90 77.72 40.20
CA SER A 291 -143.77 78.87 39.88
C SER A 291 -142.97 80.16 39.65
N GLU A 292 -141.82 80.31 40.31
CA GLU A 292 -141.06 81.56 40.44
C GLU A 292 -139.77 81.58 39.60
N VAL A 293 -139.11 80.43 39.38
CA VAL A 293 -137.76 80.31 38.76
C VAL A 293 -137.77 79.87 37.28
N ARG A 294 -138.51 80.53 36.39
CA ARG A 294 -138.31 80.32 34.92
C ARG A 294 -136.81 80.83 34.46
N ARG A 295 -135.60 80.01 34.38
CA ARG A 295 -133.95 80.18 34.33
C ARG A 295 -132.80 79.14 33.59
N LEU A 296 -131.33 79.12 33.71
CA LEU A 296 -130.10 78.42 32.86
C LEU A 296 -128.51 77.96 33.38
N ASN A 297 -127.41 77.40 32.62
CA ASN A 297 -125.89 76.87 33.01
C ASN A 297 -124.53 76.51 32.02
N GLN A 298 -123.21 75.97 32.35
CA GLN A 298 -121.84 75.60 31.49
C GLN A 298 -120.36 74.89 32.01
N VAL A 299 -119.21 74.43 31.22
CA VAL A 299 -117.75 73.73 31.61
C VAL A 299 -116.40 73.38 30.60
N LEU A 300 -115.04 72.97 30.94
CA LEU A 300 -113.73 72.49 30.07
C LEU A 300 -112.19 71.93 30.60
N GLN A 301 -111.09 71.29 29.87
CA GLN A 301 -109.50 70.95 30.18
C GLN A 301 -108.39 70.01 29.28
N ILE A 302 -106.94 69.94 29.34
CA ILE A 302 -105.78 68.95 28.69
C ILE A 302 -104.07 69.06 28.78
N ARG A 303 -103.04 68.03 28.68
CA ARG A 303 -101.45 68.00 28.21
C ARG A 303 -100.31 66.74 28.27
N GLU A 304 -98.95 66.72 27.75
CA GLU A 304 -97.80 65.58 27.55
C GLU A 304 -96.10 65.75 27.43
N THR A 305 -95.07 64.72 27.25
CA THR A 305 -93.52 64.68 26.68
C THR A 305 -92.27 63.56 27.04
N VAL A 306 -91.06 63.25 26.28
CA VAL A 306 -89.72 62.35 26.61
C VAL A 306 -88.34 62.11 25.62
N PRO A 307 -87.01 61.63 25.96
CA PRO A 307 -85.64 61.37 25.14
C PRO A 307 -84.38 60.25 25.43
N SER A 308 -83.17 60.00 24.67
CA SER A 308 -81.85 59.07 24.93
C SER A 308 -80.45 58.90 23.97
N THR A 309 -79.21 58.22 24.28
CA THR A 309 -77.79 58.05 23.48
C THR A 309 -76.54 56.90 23.74
N PRO A 310 -75.33 56.68 22.97
CA PRO A 310 -74.18 55.53 22.96
C PRO A 310 -72.50 55.65 22.64
N LYS A 311 -71.51 54.59 22.57
CA LYS A 311 -69.91 54.58 22.23
C LYS A 311 -68.90 53.25 21.93
N ALA A 312 -67.48 53.26 21.64
CA ALA A 312 -66.38 52.13 21.24
C ALA A 312 -64.71 52.38 21.35
N GLN A 313 -63.47 51.72 21.02
CA GLN A 313 -62.60 50.47 20.48
C GLN A 313 -60.91 50.56 20.59
N LEU A 314 -59.70 49.85 20.22
CA LEU A 314 -58.91 48.55 19.66
C LEU A 314 -57.20 48.46 19.63
N LYS A 315 -56.32 47.34 19.40
CA LYS A 315 -54.72 47.15 19.16
C LYS A 315 -53.96 45.66 18.95
N GLN A 316 -52.62 45.14 18.83
CA GLN A 316 -51.15 45.25 18.17
C GLN A 316 -49.92 44.09 18.45
N THR A 317 -48.81 43.67 17.63
CA THR A 317 -47.63 42.57 17.84
C THR A 317 -46.16 42.41 17.01
N PRO A 318 -45.03 41.56 17.32
CA PRO A 318 -43.57 41.34 16.67
C PRO A 318 -42.53 39.99 16.75
N LEU A 319 -41.31 39.71 16.02
CA LEU A 319 -40.18 38.55 16.15
C LEU A 319 -38.73 38.38 15.28
N PRO A 320 -37.55 37.60 15.60
CA PRO A 320 -36.14 37.36 14.85
C PRO A 320 -35.07 36.04 14.94
N ALA A 321 -33.87 35.77 14.16
CA ALA A 321 -32.72 34.64 14.28
C ALA A 321 -31.28 34.47 13.36
N PRO A 322 -30.14 33.61 13.62
CA PRO A 322 -28.70 33.43 12.90
C PRO A 322 -27.70 32.06 12.80
N LYS A 323 -26.44 31.88 12.11
CA LYS A 323 -25.40 30.62 12.00
C LYS A 323 -23.86 30.58 11.25
N PRO A 324 -22.80 29.60 11.39
CA PRO A 324 -21.29 29.48 10.82
C PRO A 324 -20.41 28.11 10.37
N LYS A 325 -19.04 28.02 9.90
CA LYS A 325 -18.06 26.77 9.49
C LYS A 325 -16.39 26.81 9.23
N GLN A 326 -15.52 25.73 8.85
CA GLN A 326 -13.91 25.54 8.71
C GLN A 326 -13.04 24.50 7.68
N SER A 327 -11.62 24.26 7.65
CA SER A 327 -10.62 23.46 6.65
C SER A 327 -9.09 22.81 6.98
N LEU A 328 -8.16 22.18 6.07
CA LEU A 328 -6.77 21.39 6.27
C LEU A 328 -5.61 21.02 5.08
N MET A 329 -4.36 20.32 5.19
CA MET A 329 -3.11 20.08 4.18
C MET A 329 -1.87 18.91 4.30
N LYS A 330 -0.81 18.60 3.37
CA LYS A 330 0.46 17.59 3.32
C LYS A 330 1.82 17.84 2.37
N VAL A 331 3.04 17.10 2.41
CA VAL A 331 4.40 17.09 1.57
C VAL A 331 5.38 15.75 1.39
N THR A 332 6.58 15.66 0.62
CA THR A 332 7.58 14.45 0.25
C THR A 332 9.18 14.64 -0.14
N SER A 333 10.14 13.59 -0.35
CA SER A 333 11.68 13.58 -0.80
C SER A 333 12.57 12.19 -0.76
N SER A 334 13.88 11.78 -1.17
CA SER A 334 15.10 11.95 -2.18
C SER A 334 16.51 11.09 -1.96
N ALA A 335 17.45 10.64 -2.95
CA ALA A 335 18.88 9.93 -2.75
C ALA A 335 20.12 9.77 -3.88
N GLN A 336 21.01 8.67 -4.04
CA GLN A 336 22.49 8.49 -4.61
C GLN A 336 23.02 7.58 -5.90
N ALA A 337 24.36 7.15 -6.14
CA ALA A 337 25.13 7.35 -7.45
C ALA A 337 26.03 6.37 -8.37
N ILE A 338 25.44 5.92 -9.50
CA ILE A 338 25.77 6.02 -10.94
C ILE A 338 24.88 7.16 -11.46
N THR A 339 25.29 7.92 -12.49
CA THR A 339 24.42 8.97 -13.05
C THR A 339 23.12 8.41 -13.66
N VAL A 340 21.98 8.91 -13.20
CA VAL A 340 20.65 8.57 -13.75
C VAL A 340 20.35 9.43 -14.97
N ASN A 341 20.34 8.83 -16.14
CA ASN A 341 19.83 9.45 -17.38
C ASN A 341 18.58 8.69 -17.84
N LEU A 342 17.41 9.34 -17.79
CA LEU A 342 16.14 8.75 -18.24
C LEU A 342 15.88 8.99 -19.74
N GLN A 343 15.67 7.90 -20.46
CA GLN A 343 15.29 7.87 -21.87
C GLN A 343 13.77 7.96 -21.99
N VAL A 344 13.26 9.15 -22.35
CA VAL A 344 11.82 9.40 -22.56
C VAL A 344 11.52 9.33 -24.07
N PRO A 345 10.71 8.37 -24.55
CA PRO A 345 10.32 8.31 -25.96
C PRO A 345 9.56 9.56 -26.42
N SER A 346 9.84 10.02 -27.64
CA SER A 346 9.12 11.16 -28.24
C SER A 346 7.63 10.86 -28.34
N GLY A 347 6.78 11.76 -27.85
CA GLY A 347 5.34 11.57 -27.76
C GLY A 347 4.85 10.85 -26.50
N MET A 348 5.71 10.62 -25.50
CA MET A 348 5.25 10.29 -24.14
C MET A 348 4.49 11.47 -23.52
N HIS A 349 3.56 11.12 -22.64
CA HIS A 349 2.80 12.07 -21.82
C HIS A 349 3.53 12.28 -20.48
N GLY A 350 3.81 13.54 -20.14
CA GLY A 350 4.69 13.89 -19.01
C GLY A 350 6.09 14.34 -19.42
N TYR A 351 6.97 14.55 -18.44
CA TYR A 351 8.32 15.09 -18.62
C TYR A 351 9.32 14.49 -17.62
N LYS A 352 10.61 14.51 -17.96
CA LYS A 352 11.70 14.20 -17.01
C LYS A 352 12.19 15.45 -16.30
N ASP A 353 12.46 15.32 -15.01
CA ASP A 353 13.15 16.31 -14.19
C ASP A 353 14.27 15.61 -13.41
N ALA A 354 15.52 15.93 -13.77
CA ALA A 354 16.72 15.23 -13.32
C ALA A 354 16.61 13.68 -13.35
N ASN A 355 16.54 13.04 -12.19
CA ASN A 355 16.42 11.59 -11.95
C ASN A 355 14.96 11.10 -11.82
N SER A 356 13.99 11.96 -12.11
CA SER A 356 12.56 11.71 -11.94
C SER A 356 11.80 11.82 -13.27
N PHE A 357 10.66 11.15 -13.35
CA PHE A 357 9.68 11.36 -14.43
C PHE A 357 8.30 11.62 -13.83
N ILE A 358 7.63 12.65 -14.35
CA ILE A 358 6.34 13.15 -13.89
C ILE A 358 5.34 12.98 -15.04
N HIS A 359 4.30 12.17 -14.82
CA HIS A 359 3.18 12.00 -15.76
C HIS A 359 2.38 13.30 -15.86
N ASP A 360 1.75 13.52 -17.01
CA ASP A 360 0.77 14.60 -17.15
C ASP A 360 -0.61 14.19 -16.59
N ASN A 361 -1.66 14.95 -16.88
CA ASN A 361 -3.01 14.66 -16.38
C ASN A 361 -3.77 13.58 -17.18
N SER A 362 -3.11 12.90 -18.12
CA SER A 362 -3.68 11.77 -18.87
C SER A 362 -3.53 10.44 -18.11
N ARG A 363 -4.12 9.37 -18.67
CA ARG A 363 -4.05 8.00 -18.13
C ARG A 363 -3.45 7.05 -19.18
N THR A 364 -2.25 7.36 -19.65
CA THR A 364 -1.53 6.54 -20.66
C THR A 364 -0.37 5.75 -20.05
N PHE A 365 0.03 4.69 -20.75
CA PHE A 365 1.13 3.80 -20.36
C PHE A 365 2.48 4.49 -20.55
N CYS A 366 3.14 4.87 -19.45
CA CYS A 366 4.46 5.50 -19.47
C CYS A 366 5.55 4.53 -18.98
N THR A 367 6.24 3.91 -19.94
CA THR A 367 7.38 3.00 -19.68
C THR A 367 8.69 3.72 -20.00
N ILE A 368 9.53 4.00 -19.00
CA ILE A 368 10.70 4.88 -19.11
C ILE A 368 11.98 4.13 -18.68
N SER A 369 12.97 4.04 -19.57
CA SER A 369 14.21 3.27 -19.37
C SER A 369 15.43 4.15 -19.07
N THR A 370 16.49 3.56 -18.52
CA THR A 370 17.80 4.22 -18.38
C THR A 370 18.57 4.22 -19.71
N GLU A 371 19.23 5.33 -20.03
CA GLU A 371 20.16 5.43 -21.17
C GLU A 371 21.41 4.55 -20.97
N THR A 372 21.80 4.29 -19.72
CA THR A 372 22.88 3.38 -19.34
C THR A 372 22.53 1.92 -19.65
N ILE A 373 23.42 1.23 -20.36
CA ILE A 373 23.40 -0.24 -20.55
C ILE A 373 24.24 -0.88 -19.44
N ILE A 374 23.74 -1.97 -18.85
CA ILE A 374 24.45 -2.79 -17.87
C ILE A 374 24.77 -4.15 -18.48
N SER A 375 26.07 -4.49 -18.58
CA SER A 375 26.57 -5.76 -19.12
C SER A 375 27.65 -6.43 -18.24
N GLU A 376 27.99 -5.81 -17.11
CA GLU A 376 29.09 -6.21 -16.23
C GLU A 376 28.84 -5.77 -14.77
N GLY A 377 29.55 -6.40 -13.83
CA GLY A 377 29.53 -6.03 -12.42
C GLY A 377 28.27 -6.43 -11.65
N ILE A 378 28.09 -5.80 -10.49
CA ILE A 378 26.87 -5.84 -9.67
C ILE A 378 26.32 -4.41 -9.62
N VAL A 379 25.05 -4.24 -9.96
CA VAL A 379 24.42 -2.92 -10.11
C VAL A 379 23.05 -2.92 -9.44
N TYR A 380 22.81 -1.93 -8.60
CA TYR A 380 21.55 -1.72 -7.90
C TYR A 380 20.83 -0.50 -8.47
N TYR A 381 19.52 -0.62 -8.70
CA TYR A 381 18.63 0.44 -9.17
C TYR A 381 17.42 0.50 -8.25
N GLU A 382 17.06 1.68 -7.78
CA GLU A 382 16.02 1.91 -6.80
C GLU A 382 15.13 3.08 -7.22
N SER A 383 13.81 2.88 -7.17
CA SER A 383 12.83 3.93 -7.39
C SER A 383 11.91 4.08 -6.19
N VAL A 384 11.53 5.33 -5.91
CA VAL A 384 10.37 5.68 -5.09
C VAL A 384 9.27 6.20 -6.02
N PHE A 385 8.03 5.78 -5.79
CA PHE A 385 6.86 6.16 -6.57
C PHE A 385 5.97 7.10 -5.77
N GLU A 386 5.47 8.16 -6.39
CA GLU A 386 4.71 9.23 -5.71
C GLU A 386 3.37 9.53 -6.41
N LYS A 387 2.37 9.93 -5.61
CA LYS A 387 1.02 10.32 -6.07
C LYS A 387 0.28 9.22 -6.85
N HIS A 388 0.46 7.97 -6.44
CA HIS A 388 -0.32 6.80 -6.89
C HIS A 388 -1.44 6.51 -5.87
N ASP A 389 -2.62 6.11 -6.34
CA ASP A 389 -3.69 5.62 -5.46
C ASP A 389 -3.56 4.11 -5.18
N GLU A 390 -4.40 3.56 -4.29
CA GLU A 390 -4.32 2.13 -3.90
C GLU A 390 -4.68 1.16 -5.04
N ASN A 391 -5.27 1.64 -6.14
CA ASN A 391 -5.62 0.87 -7.34
C ASN A 391 -4.68 1.15 -8.52
N SER A 392 -3.59 1.90 -8.28
CA SER A 392 -2.66 2.32 -9.32
C SER A 392 -1.59 1.25 -9.53
N VAL A 393 -1.54 0.73 -10.75
CA VAL A 393 -0.51 -0.20 -11.19
C VAL A 393 0.73 0.58 -11.61
N PHE A 394 1.85 0.35 -10.92
CA PHE A 394 3.18 0.88 -11.22
C PHE A 394 4.23 -0.21 -10.92
N GLY A 395 5.48 -0.01 -11.34
CA GLY A 395 6.53 -1.02 -11.10
C GLY A 395 7.89 -0.70 -11.69
N ILE A 396 8.88 -1.53 -11.36
CA ILE A 396 10.25 -1.47 -11.91
C ILE A 396 10.62 -2.78 -12.60
N GLY A 397 11.59 -2.72 -13.51
CA GLY A 397 12.00 -3.88 -14.28
C GLY A 397 13.37 -3.77 -14.92
N ILE A 398 13.73 -4.84 -15.62
CA ILE A 398 14.84 -4.83 -16.58
C ILE A 398 14.33 -5.20 -17.97
N ALA A 399 15.00 -4.71 -18.99
CA ALA A 399 14.75 -5.04 -20.39
C ALA A 399 16.06 -5.50 -21.03
N ASP A 400 15.98 -6.44 -21.97
CA ASP A 400 17.09 -6.69 -22.89
C ASP A 400 17.50 -5.37 -23.56
N SER A 401 18.81 -5.12 -23.72
CA SER A 401 19.33 -3.85 -24.22
C SER A 401 18.86 -3.45 -25.63
N SER A 402 18.32 -4.40 -26.42
CA SER A 402 17.70 -4.16 -27.73
C SER A 402 16.25 -3.66 -27.67
N VAL A 403 15.60 -3.67 -26.50
CA VAL A 403 14.22 -3.20 -26.32
C VAL A 403 14.12 -1.68 -26.49
N VAL A 404 13.13 -1.25 -27.27
CA VAL A 404 12.75 0.15 -27.42
C VAL A 404 11.29 0.31 -27.01
N PHE A 405 11.05 1.02 -25.90
CA PHE A 405 9.70 1.36 -25.46
C PHE A 405 9.10 2.46 -26.35
N LYS A 406 7.84 2.27 -26.76
CA LYS A 406 7.07 3.23 -27.56
C LYS A 406 6.16 4.07 -26.68
N PRO A 407 5.83 5.32 -27.07
CA PRO A 407 4.89 6.15 -26.34
C PRO A 407 3.51 5.49 -26.22
N ASN A 408 2.87 5.64 -25.05
CA ASN A 408 1.52 5.17 -24.77
C ASN A 408 1.33 3.64 -24.96
N LYS A 409 2.38 2.85 -24.69
CA LYS A 409 2.38 1.38 -24.75
C LYS A 409 2.84 0.76 -23.44
N GLY A 410 2.13 -0.27 -22.99
CA GLY A 410 2.55 -1.11 -21.87
C GLY A 410 3.85 -1.86 -22.18
N PRO A 411 4.62 -2.26 -21.16
CA PRO A 411 6.00 -2.71 -21.33
C PRO A 411 6.16 -3.92 -22.27
N SER A 412 5.26 -4.90 -22.16
CA SER A 412 5.24 -6.15 -22.93
C SER A 412 4.69 -6.01 -24.37
N ALA A 413 4.23 -4.82 -24.76
CA ALA A 413 3.64 -4.57 -26.09
C ALA A 413 4.70 -4.57 -27.21
N ASP A 414 4.25 -4.39 -28.46
CA ASP A 414 5.10 -4.13 -29.63
C ASP A 414 6.25 -5.14 -29.89
N GLY A 415 6.13 -6.37 -29.35
CA GLY A 415 7.13 -7.45 -29.49
C GLY A 415 8.12 -7.57 -28.32
N ASN A 416 7.85 -6.89 -27.20
CA ASN A 416 8.68 -6.91 -25.99
C ASN A 416 8.34 -8.05 -25.01
N LYS A 417 7.21 -8.76 -25.18
CA LYS A 417 6.87 -9.97 -24.41
C LYS A 417 8.06 -10.97 -24.45
N GLY A 418 8.54 -11.42 -23.29
CA GLY A 418 9.74 -12.27 -23.20
C GLY A 418 11.09 -11.55 -23.39
N LYS A 419 11.10 -10.21 -23.52
CA LYS A 419 12.30 -9.36 -23.54
C LYS A 419 12.40 -8.39 -22.35
N THR A 420 11.39 -8.40 -21.48
CA THR A 420 11.27 -7.53 -20.31
C THR A 420 10.85 -8.36 -19.11
N VAL A 421 11.37 -8.04 -17.93
CA VAL A 421 10.83 -8.48 -16.64
C VAL A 421 10.35 -7.25 -15.88
N ILE A 422 9.19 -7.34 -15.23
CA ILE A 422 8.67 -6.33 -14.30
C ILE A 422 8.21 -6.97 -13.01
N TYR A 423 8.44 -6.22 -11.92
CA TYR A 423 7.84 -6.41 -10.62
C TYR A 423 6.82 -5.30 -10.37
N TRP A 424 5.56 -5.69 -10.18
CA TRP A 424 4.41 -4.79 -10.05
C TRP A 424 4.10 -4.45 -8.59
N SER A 425 3.46 -3.30 -8.37
CA SER A 425 3.06 -2.81 -7.05
C SER A 425 2.21 -3.78 -6.23
N HIS A 426 1.41 -4.63 -6.86
CA HIS A 426 0.59 -5.63 -6.16
C HIS A 426 1.36 -6.89 -5.71
N GLY A 427 2.58 -7.11 -6.21
CA GLY A 427 3.42 -8.26 -5.89
C GLY A 427 3.79 -9.12 -7.10
N ASP A 428 2.99 -9.04 -8.17
CA ASP A 428 3.16 -9.84 -9.38
C ASP A 428 4.56 -9.69 -10.04
N LEU A 429 5.13 -10.81 -10.45
CA LEU A 429 6.24 -10.86 -11.42
C LEU A 429 5.70 -11.24 -12.81
N TYR A 430 6.10 -10.49 -13.85
CA TYR A 430 5.70 -10.76 -15.25
C TYR A 430 6.87 -10.78 -16.22
N HIS A 431 6.85 -11.72 -17.17
CA HIS A 431 7.84 -11.82 -18.26
C HIS A 431 7.22 -12.25 -19.61
N ILE A 432 6.73 -13.49 -19.68
CA ILE A 432 5.90 -14.02 -20.78
C ILE A 432 4.47 -14.25 -20.26
N ASN A 433 4.36 -14.82 -19.07
CA ASN A 433 3.16 -14.88 -18.26
C ASN A 433 3.41 -14.18 -16.91
N PHE A 434 2.37 -14.15 -16.08
CA PHE A 434 2.49 -13.91 -14.64
C PHE A 434 3.07 -15.18 -13.98
N GLY A 435 4.07 -15.00 -13.12
CA GLY A 435 4.68 -16.06 -12.30
C GLY A 435 4.21 -15.99 -10.83
N PRO A 436 5.01 -16.52 -9.88
CA PRO A 436 4.71 -16.41 -8.45
C PRO A 436 4.86 -14.97 -7.92
N TYR A 437 4.30 -14.70 -6.75
CA TYR A 437 4.22 -13.35 -6.18
C TYR A 437 5.41 -13.03 -5.27
N ASN A 438 5.85 -11.78 -5.29
CA ASN A 438 6.70 -11.19 -4.24
C ASN A 438 5.86 -10.24 -3.38
N GLN A 439 6.43 -9.69 -2.30
CA GLN A 439 5.67 -8.86 -1.36
C GLN A 439 5.28 -7.50 -1.98
N GLY A 440 4.00 -7.32 -2.32
CA GLY A 440 3.48 -6.06 -2.89
C GLY A 440 3.88 -4.80 -2.09
N PHE A 441 4.10 -3.70 -2.82
CA PHE A 441 4.67 -2.44 -2.32
C PHE A 441 3.77 -1.24 -2.64
N ARG A 442 3.84 -0.22 -1.80
CA ARG A 442 2.98 0.97 -1.84
C ARG A 442 3.72 2.20 -2.37
N CYS A 443 2.93 3.23 -2.68
CA CYS A 443 3.44 4.58 -2.91
C CYS A 443 4.30 5.05 -1.71
N GLU A 444 5.31 5.88 -1.98
CA GLU A 444 6.30 6.42 -1.01
C GLU A 444 7.29 5.39 -0.41
N GLN A 445 7.24 4.10 -0.78
CA GLN A 445 8.27 3.12 -0.41
C GLN A 445 9.46 3.10 -1.39
N ARG A 446 10.62 2.62 -0.94
CA ARG A 446 11.79 2.27 -1.79
C ARG A 446 11.62 0.87 -2.37
N ILE A 447 11.68 0.75 -3.70
CA ILE A 447 11.71 -0.54 -4.40
C ILE A 447 13.04 -0.64 -5.16
N GLY A 448 13.80 -1.71 -4.90
CA GLY A 448 15.11 -1.97 -5.47
C GLY A 448 15.13 -3.16 -6.42
N ALA A 449 16.04 -3.12 -7.39
CA ALA A 449 16.39 -4.21 -8.29
C ALA A 449 17.92 -4.30 -8.37
N GLU A 450 18.50 -5.43 -7.98
CA GLU A 450 19.93 -5.71 -8.09
C GLU A 450 20.18 -6.70 -9.22
N VAL A 451 21.03 -6.35 -10.19
CA VAL A 451 21.53 -7.30 -11.19
C VAL A 451 22.96 -7.71 -10.87
N ASN A 452 23.23 -9.00 -10.95
CA ASN A 452 24.56 -9.57 -10.84
C ASN A 452 24.94 -10.21 -12.19
N MET A 453 25.82 -9.52 -12.92
CA MET A 453 26.32 -9.94 -14.23
C MET A 453 27.59 -10.81 -14.14
N ILE A 454 28.19 -10.92 -12.95
CA ILE A 454 29.41 -11.68 -12.71
C ILE A 454 29.11 -13.17 -12.54
N CYS A 455 28.03 -13.50 -11.82
CA CYS A 455 27.65 -14.89 -11.58
C CYS A 455 27.10 -15.58 -12.83
N ARG A 456 27.21 -16.92 -12.87
CA ARG A 456 26.59 -17.78 -13.88
C ARG A 456 25.75 -18.85 -13.15
N PRO A 457 24.44 -18.95 -13.40
CA PRO A 457 23.62 -18.05 -14.24
C PRO A 457 23.60 -16.62 -13.67
N ARG A 458 23.56 -15.62 -14.57
CA ARG A 458 23.37 -14.20 -14.20
C ARG A 458 22.03 -14.00 -13.53
N ARG A 459 21.91 -13.04 -12.60
CA ARG A 459 20.72 -12.90 -11.74
C ARG A 459 20.17 -11.48 -11.67
N LEU A 460 18.87 -11.40 -11.45
CA LEU A 460 18.12 -10.21 -11.02
C LEU A 460 17.37 -10.56 -9.73
N MET A 461 17.57 -9.75 -8.68
CA MET A 461 16.91 -9.86 -7.39
C MET A 461 16.14 -8.58 -7.09
N PHE A 462 14.98 -8.67 -6.45
CA PHE A 462 14.17 -7.50 -6.07
C PHE A 462 14.21 -7.25 -4.56
N PHE A 463 13.97 -6.00 -4.16
CA PHE A 463 14.00 -5.53 -2.79
C PHE A 463 12.83 -4.56 -2.52
N VAL A 464 12.23 -4.61 -1.33
CA VAL A 464 11.20 -3.67 -0.87
C VAL A 464 11.60 -3.15 0.50
N GLU A 465 11.74 -1.83 0.67
CA GLU A 465 12.30 -1.22 1.89
C GLU A 465 13.62 -1.87 2.33
N ASP A 466 14.52 -2.11 1.35
CA ASP A 466 15.80 -2.81 1.50
C ASP A 466 15.71 -4.31 1.89
N VAL A 467 14.51 -4.91 1.96
CA VAL A 467 14.29 -6.35 2.22
C VAL A 467 14.29 -7.17 0.93
N GLU A 468 15.23 -8.12 0.82
CA GLU A 468 15.33 -9.08 -0.29
C GLU A 468 14.04 -9.88 -0.49
N GLN A 469 13.61 -10.02 -1.75
CA GLN A 469 12.40 -10.75 -2.13
C GLN A 469 12.69 -12.20 -2.52
N GLU A 470 11.70 -13.07 -2.30
CA GLU A 470 11.88 -14.52 -2.41
C GLU A 470 12.07 -14.99 -3.86
N ASN A 471 11.20 -14.57 -4.78
CA ASN A 471 11.25 -14.96 -6.18
C ASN A 471 12.22 -14.06 -6.98
N TYR A 472 13.19 -14.68 -7.65
CA TYR A 472 14.28 -13.99 -8.34
C TYR A 472 14.53 -14.57 -9.74
N ILE A 473 15.04 -13.77 -10.68
CA ILE A 473 15.20 -14.17 -12.08
C ILE A 473 16.63 -14.59 -12.36
N VAL A 474 16.80 -15.68 -13.11
CA VAL A 474 18.08 -16.23 -13.56
C VAL A 474 18.20 -16.22 -15.09
N ASN A 475 19.43 -16.39 -15.59
CA ASN A 475 19.76 -16.43 -17.03
C ASN A 475 19.42 -15.15 -17.81
N ILE A 476 19.44 -13.99 -17.12
CA ILE A 476 19.20 -12.68 -17.74
C ILE A 476 20.20 -12.38 -18.89
N PRO A 477 19.83 -11.50 -19.86
CA PRO A 477 20.63 -11.22 -21.04
C PRO A 477 22.06 -10.73 -20.76
N GLU A 478 22.90 -10.75 -21.80
CA GLU A 478 24.30 -10.29 -21.77
C GLU A 478 24.42 -8.79 -21.49
N ALA A 479 23.40 -8.02 -21.88
CA ALA A 479 23.32 -6.58 -21.70
C ALA A 479 21.86 -6.14 -21.52
N ILE A 480 21.57 -5.39 -20.46
CA ILE A 480 20.22 -4.97 -20.06
C ILE A 480 20.12 -3.46 -19.83
N ARG A 481 18.89 -2.95 -19.70
CA ARG A 481 18.55 -1.62 -19.19
C ARG A 481 17.60 -1.74 -18.02
N PHE A 482 17.73 -0.88 -17.01
CA PHE A 482 16.69 -0.71 -16.00
C PHE A 482 15.57 0.18 -16.55
N TRP A 483 14.36 0.01 -16.03
CA TRP A 483 13.22 0.85 -16.36
C TRP A 483 12.19 0.89 -15.23
N SER A 484 11.39 1.96 -15.21
CA SER A 484 10.25 2.15 -14.32
C SER A 484 9.00 2.45 -15.16
N TYR A 485 7.84 2.11 -14.62
CA TYR A 485 6.54 2.29 -15.30
C TYR A 485 5.50 2.91 -14.38
N ILE A 486 4.72 3.84 -14.94
CA ILE A 486 3.57 4.49 -14.30
C ILE A 486 2.39 4.66 -15.28
N LEU A 487 1.18 4.75 -14.72
CA LEU A 487 -0.09 4.89 -15.47
C LEU A 487 -1.04 5.96 -14.90
N ALA A 488 -0.88 6.33 -13.62
CA ALA A 488 -1.80 7.22 -12.93
C ALA A 488 -1.60 8.70 -13.30
N PRO A 489 -2.68 9.50 -13.50
CA PRO A 489 -2.57 10.92 -13.82
C PRO A 489 -1.82 11.72 -12.75
N ASN A 490 -0.88 12.57 -13.17
CA ASN A 490 -0.02 13.41 -12.33
C ASN A 490 0.90 12.64 -11.36
N SER A 491 1.00 11.32 -11.52
CA SER A 491 1.91 10.49 -10.72
C SER A 491 3.36 10.62 -11.16
N SER A 492 4.29 10.25 -10.28
CA SER A 492 5.72 10.32 -10.57
C SER A 492 6.48 9.08 -10.08
N PHE A 493 7.67 8.90 -10.61
CA PHE A 493 8.71 8.08 -9.98
C PHE A 493 10.04 8.85 -9.96
N THR A 494 10.85 8.56 -8.96
CA THR A 494 12.16 9.18 -8.71
C THR A 494 13.17 8.08 -8.46
N VAL A 495 14.24 8.03 -9.25
CA VAL A 495 15.32 7.04 -9.05
C VAL A 495 16.18 7.48 -7.89
N THR A 496 15.94 6.91 -6.71
CA THR A 496 16.59 7.29 -5.45
C THR A 496 17.96 6.68 -5.28
N ARG A 497 18.25 5.53 -5.89
CA ARG A 497 19.62 5.01 -6.00
C ARG A 497 19.79 4.40 -7.37
N PHE A 498 20.91 4.67 -8.00
CA PHE A 498 21.44 3.85 -9.09
C PHE A 498 22.91 3.73 -8.73
N GLU A 499 23.53 2.56 -8.71
CA GLU A 499 24.89 2.41 -8.14
C GLU A 499 25.56 1.09 -8.52
N ARG A 500 26.90 1.11 -8.67
CA ARG A 500 27.70 -0.12 -8.72
C ARG A 500 27.99 -0.57 -7.30
N ARG A 501 27.82 -1.85 -6.99
CA ARG A 501 28.15 -2.44 -5.68
C ARG A 501 29.36 -3.38 -5.80
N SER A 502 30.21 -3.39 -4.77
CA SER A 502 31.38 -4.27 -4.67
C SER A 502 31.02 -5.73 -4.36
N SER A 503 29.81 -5.96 -3.88
CA SER A 503 29.29 -7.25 -3.44
C SER A 503 27.79 -7.32 -3.68
N SER A 504 27.26 -8.54 -3.77
CA SER A 504 25.82 -8.81 -3.75
C SER A 504 25.23 -8.32 -2.42
N SER A 505 24.04 -7.74 -2.48
CA SER A 505 23.23 -7.41 -1.30
C SER A 505 22.15 -8.47 -1.06
N ALA A 506 21.85 -9.26 -2.08
CA ALA A 506 21.14 -10.52 -1.93
C ALA A 506 22.02 -11.54 -1.17
N HIS A 507 21.47 -12.09 -0.10
CA HIS A 507 22.04 -13.14 0.74
C HIS A 507 21.35 -14.51 0.49
N GLY A 508 20.16 -14.50 -0.13
CA GLY A 508 19.34 -15.68 -0.44
C GLY A 508 18.26 -15.93 0.62
N VAL A 509 16.99 -15.90 0.19
CA VAL A 509 15.84 -16.21 1.05
C VAL A 509 15.59 -17.73 1.08
N THR A 510 15.12 -18.25 2.21
CA THR A 510 14.75 -19.67 2.34
C THR A 510 13.39 -19.90 1.69
N GLY A 511 13.36 -20.66 0.59
CA GLY A 511 12.17 -20.91 -0.24
C GLY A 511 12.30 -20.37 -1.68
N SER A 512 13.21 -19.41 -1.89
CA SER A 512 13.46 -18.70 -3.16
C SER A 512 13.40 -19.54 -4.44
N ILE A 513 12.37 -19.29 -5.25
CA ILE A 513 12.22 -19.87 -6.60
C ILE A 513 13.08 -19.09 -7.60
N ALA A 514 13.86 -19.81 -8.40
CA ALA A 514 14.65 -19.28 -9.50
C ALA A 514 13.84 -19.30 -10.81
N LEU A 515 13.50 -18.12 -11.33
CA LEU A 515 12.68 -17.95 -12.52
C LEU A 515 13.54 -17.74 -13.77
N ASP A 516 13.47 -18.64 -14.74
CA ASP A 516 14.29 -18.57 -15.96
C ASP A 516 13.82 -17.45 -16.91
N TRP A 517 14.74 -16.57 -17.32
CA TRP A 517 14.52 -15.67 -18.45
C TRP A 517 14.31 -16.47 -19.75
N GLY A 518 13.38 -16.01 -20.59
CA GLY A 518 13.03 -16.62 -21.87
C GLY A 518 12.06 -17.80 -21.77
N LYS A 519 11.57 -18.15 -20.58
CA LYS A 519 10.58 -19.21 -20.35
C LYS A 519 9.28 -18.65 -19.77
N GLU A 520 8.22 -19.45 -19.84
CA GLU A 520 7.03 -19.24 -19.00
C GLU A 520 7.31 -19.75 -17.58
N TRP A 521 6.70 -19.11 -16.60
CA TRP A 521 6.91 -19.34 -15.17
C TRP A 521 5.75 -20.11 -14.55
N PRO A 522 5.96 -20.88 -13.47
CA PRO A 522 4.87 -21.55 -12.76
C PRO A 522 3.92 -20.53 -12.13
N LYS A 523 2.66 -20.94 -11.91
CA LYS A 523 1.71 -20.23 -11.06
C LYS A 523 1.65 -20.90 -9.69
N GLU A 524 1.17 -20.15 -8.70
CA GLU A 524 1.15 -20.56 -7.30
C GLU A 524 0.01 -21.56 -6.94
N ASP A 525 -0.86 -21.91 -7.90
CA ASP A 525 -2.02 -22.81 -7.71
C ASP A 525 -1.76 -24.28 -8.10
N ASP A 526 -0.61 -24.63 -8.70
CA ASP A 526 -0.33 -25.99 -9.22
C ASP A 526 0.32 -26.93 -8.18
N SER A 527 0.16 -26.69 -6.87
CA SER A 527 0.75 -27.51 -5.79
C SER A 527 -0.13 -27.68 -4.54
N ASP A 528 -1.19 -28.49 -4.63
CA ASP A 528 -1.57 -29.53 -3.64
C ASP A 528 -2.92 -30.19 -3.99
N GLU A 529 -2.93 -31.29 -4.76
CA GLU A 529 -3.96 -32.36 -4.63
C GLU A 529 -3.60 -33.70 -5.35
N SER A 530 -2.34 -34.16 -5.28
CA SER A 530 -2.00 -35.56 -5.63
C SER A 530 -0.75 -36.07 -4.90
N ASP A 531 -0.95 -37.12 -4.07
CA ASP A 531 0.03 -37.99 -3.37
C ASP A 531 0.11 -37.86 -1.82
N VAL A 532 -1.03 -38.10 -1.13
CA VAL A 532 -1.11 -38.64 0.25
C VAL A 532 -2.22 -39.68 0.34
#